data_AF-K2CI34-F1
#
_entry.id   AF-K2CI34-F1
#
_cell.length_a   1.000
_cell.length_b   1.000
_cell.length_c   1.000
_cell.angle_alpha   90.00
_cell.angle_beta   90.00
_cell.angle_gamma   90.00
#
_symmetry.space_group_name_H-M   'P 1'
#
loop_
_entity.id
_entity.type
_entity.pdbx_description
1 polymer ?
#
loop_
_entity_poly.entity_id
_entity_poly.type
_entity_poly.pdbx_seq_one_letter_code
_entity_poly.pdbx_strand_id
1 'polypeptide(L)'
;MRVRGENIEGRSVKFFLWNTGSKRNDLEYLLGKSEFDQAFTMLPWSWDGFYTLNIEARSFGQRAENRVEPVRVSYFPIEQIAKAKIESQSSDHSLVQGSELKITDVKKTGTWLYRVKAEGQGLVKLSQGYDEGWVAIQTQNSKFKVQKLNHVKVDGWANGWEVNAKLIDQNSKVIIFYWPQLLEYVGLIVLMGTGLG
;
A
#
# COMPACT_ATOMS: atom_id res chain seq x y z
N MET A 1 16.94 -16.87 -2.32
CA MET A 1 17.76 -18.06 -2.02
C MET A 1 17.03 -18.90 -0.99
N ARG A 2 16.97 -20.23 -1.15
CA ARG A 2 16.31 -21.14 -0.20
C ARG A 2 17.32 -22.19 0.27
N VAL A 3 17.44 -22.34 1.59
CA VAL A 3 18.34 -23.27 2.27
C VAL A 3 17.48 -24.24 3.08
N ARG A 4 17.63 -25.54 2.81
CA ARG A 4 16.84 -26.60 3.43
C ARG A 4 17.73 -27.72 3.92
N GLY A 5 17.28 -28.47 4.91
CA GLY A 5 18.03 -29.58 5.45
C GLY A 5 17.58 -29.97 6.84
N GLU A 6 18.45 -30.70 7.52
CA GLU A 6 18.22 -31.28 8.83
C GLU A 6 19.51 -31.25 9.64
N ASN A 7 19.41 -30.80 10.88
CA ASN A 7 20.43 -31.00 11.90
C ASN A 7 20.14 -32.32 12.63
N ILE A 8 20.97 -33.33 12.38
CA ILE A 8 20.82 -34.70 12.92
C ILE A 8 21.38 -34.76 14.35
N GLU A 9 22.56 -34.17 14.58
CA GLU A 9 23.21 -34.19 15.89
C GLU A 9 24.04 -32.92 16.14
N GLY A 10 24.19 -32.54 17.40
CA GLY A 10 25.09 -31.47 17.82
C GLY A 10 24.62 -30.07 17.38
N ARG A 11 25.56 -29.23 16.94
CA ARG A 11 25.26 -27.86 16.52
C ARG A 11 24.77 -27.84 15.07
N SER A 12 23.67 -27.11 14.85
CA SER A 12 23.14 -26.85 13.52
C SER A 12 24.09 -26.03 12.65
N VAL A 13 23.85 -26.06 11.34
CA VAL A 13 24.65 -25.39 10.33
C VAL A 13 24.52 -23.89 10.44
N LYS A 14 25.66 -23.20 10.42
CA LYS A 14 25.72 -21.76 10.20
C LYS A 14 25.90 -21.52 8.70
N PHE A 15 25.05 -20.69 8.10
CA PHE A 15 25.29 -20.19 6.76
C PHE A 15 25.60 -18.70 6.83
N PHE A 16 26.46 -18.23 5.94
CA PHE A 16 26.67 -16.81 5.73
C PHE A 16 27.02 -16.51 4.28
N LEU A 17 26.69 -15.30 3.86
CA LEU A 17 26.95 -14.82 2.52
C LEU A 17 27.95 -13.67 2.59
N TRP A 18 29.18 -13.96 2.15
CA TRP A 18 30.26 -13.00 2.11
C TRP A 18 30.16 -12.15 0.86
N ASN A 19 30.12 -10.83 1.03
CA ASN A 19 30.17 -9.85 -0.04
C ASN A 19 31.62 -9.41 -0.25
N THR A 20 32.20 -9.68 -1.42
CA THR A 20 33.59 -9.32 -1.71
C THR A 20 33.83 -7.82 -1.87
N GLY A 21 32.80 -7.04 -2.20
CA GLY A 21 32.90 -5.60 -2.46
C GLY A 21 32.80 -4.78 -1.18
N SER A 22 31.85 -5.13 -0.31
CA SER A 22 31.74 -4.51 1.01
C SER A 22 32.67 -5.14 2.05
N LYS A 23 33.32 -6.28 1.72
CA LYS A 23 34.20 -7.05 2.62
C LYS A 23 33.52 -7.40 3.95
N ARG A 24 32.25 -7.80 3.91
CA ARG A 24 31.47 -8.21 5.10
C ARG A 24 30.46 -9.31 4.76
N ASN A 25 29.91 -9.92 5.81
CA ASN A 25 28.74 -10.79 5.68
C ASN A 25 27.47 -9.94 5.55
N ASP A 26 26.77 -10.06 4.44
CA ASP A 26 25.45 -9.41 4.27
C ASP A 26 24.31 -10.29 4.81
N LEU A 27 24.54 -11.60 4.92
CA LEU A 27 23.65 -12.56 5.59
C LEU A 27 24.49 -13.47 6.49
N GLU A 28 24.01 -13.75 7.70
CA GLU A 28 24.64 -14.66 8.64
C GLU A 28 23.60 -15.26 9.58
N TYR A 29 23.36 -16.56 9.49
CA TYR A 29 22.32 -17.23 10.27
C TYR A 29 22.79 -18.60 10.75
N LEU A 30 22.41 -18.93 11.98
CA LEU A 30 22.43 -20.30 12.50
C LEU A 30 21.06 -20.91 12.21
N LEU A 31 21.03 -22.02 11.47
CA LEU A 31 19.78 -22.68 11.09
C LEU A 31 19.17 -23.45 12.28
N GLY A 32 17.91 -23.85 12.13
CA GLY A 32 17.14 -24.53 13.18
C GLY A 32 17.78 -25.84 13.64
N LYS A 33 17.45 -26.27 14.86
CA LYS A 33 17.75 -27.62 15.37
C LYS A 33 16.67 -28.57 14.84
N SER A 34 17.02 -29.78 14.38
CA SER A 34 16.17 -30.65 13.55
C SER A 34 15.98 -30.13 12.11
N GLU A 35 14.82 -30.32 11.50
CA GLU A 35 14.51 -29.86 10.14
C GLU A 35 14.48 -28.33 10.03
N PHE A 36 15.01 -27.80 8.92
CA PHE A 36 14.98 -26.37 8.61
C PHE A 36 14.66 -26.13 7.13
N ASP A 37 13.89 -25.07 6.87
CA ASP A 37 13.54 -24.59 5.54
C ASP A 37 13.43 -23.06 5.61
N GLN A 38 14.47 -22.39 5.12
CA GLN A 38 14.60 -20.93 5.24
C GLN A 38 14.77 -20.29 3.87
N ALA A 39 14.04 -19.21 3.65
CA ALA A 39 14.12 -18.40 2.43
C ALA A 39 14.70 -17.02 2.75
N PHE A 40 15.75 -16.65 2.02
CA PHE A 40 16.44 -15.38 2.14
C PHE A 40 16.30 -14.59 0.85
N THR A 41 15.91 -13.33 0.97
CA THR A 41 15.81 -12.39 -0.15
C THR A 41 16.95 -11.40 -0.06
N MET A 42 17.56 -11.12 -1.20
CA MET A 42 18.55 -10.07 -1.36
C MET A 42 18.05 -9.09 -2.39
N LEU A 43 18.14 -7.82 -2.06
CA LEU A 43 17.85 -6.76 -3.02
C LEU A 43 19.03 -6.61 -3.98
N PRO A 44 18.78 -6.31 -5.26
CA PRO A 44 19.86 -5.94 -6.17
C PRO A 44 20.54 -4.68 -5.65
N TRP A 45 21.87 -4.68 -5.67
CA TRP A 45 22.69 -3.52 -5.30
C TRP A 45 23.81 -3.36 -6.33
N SER A 46 24.09 -2.14 -6.76
CA SER A 46 25.16 -1.85 -7.73
C SER A 46 26.52 -1.88 -7.05
N TRP A 47 27.32 -2.91 -7.31
CA TRP A 47 28.72 -2.98 -6.88
C TRP A 47 29.52 -3.93 -7.77
N ASP A 48 30.85 -3.81 -7.72
CA ASP A 48 31.77 -4.62 -8.49
C ASP A 48 32.27 -5.82 -7.66
N GLY A 49 31.66 -6.99 -7.89
CA GLY A 49 32.12 -8.27 -7.39
C GLY A 49 31.02 -9.32 -7.23
N PHE A 50 31.21 -10.29 -6.33
CA PHE A 50 30.39 -11.49 -6.22
C PHE A 50 30.17 -11.93 -4.77
N TYR A 51 29.08 -12.68 -4.57
CA TYR A 51 28.79 -13.29 -3.29
C TYR A 51 29.39 -14.69 -3.19
N THR A 52 30.01 -14.99 -2.05
CA THR A 52 30.44 -16.34 -1.70
C THR A 52 29.51 -16.91 -0.63
N LEU A 53 28.82 -17.99 -0.96
CA LEU A 53 28.03 -18.75 0.01
C LEU A 53 28.96 -19.63 0.83
N ASN A 54 28.92 -19.44 2.15
CA ASN A 54 29.68 -20.24 3.09
C ASN A 54 28.72 -21.00 3.99
N ILE A 55 29.03 -22.27 4.20
CA ILE A 55 28.28 -23.20 5.03
C ILE A 55 29.25 -23.79 6.02
N GLU A 56 28.97 -23.63 7.31
CA GLU A 56 29.87 -24.01 8.39
C GLU A 56 29.14 -24.92 9.39
N ALA A 57 29.71 -26.10 9.62
CA ALA A 57 29.35 -26.99 10.72
C ALA A 57 30.49 -26.98 11.75
N ARG A 58 30.17 -26.73 13.03
CA ARG A 58 31.15 -26.76 14.12
C ARG A 58 30.81 -27.84 15.14
N SER A 59 31.83 -28.56 15.57
CA SER A 59 31.79 -29.53 16.66
C SER A 59 32.72 -29.05 17.78
N PHE A 60 32.24 -29.04 19.02
CA PHE A 60 33.04 -28.69 20.21
C PHE A 60 32.99 -29.85 21.20
N GLY A 61 33.89 -30.83 21.02
CA GLY A 61 33.98 -32.00 21.90
C GLY A 61 32.82 -32.99 21.79
N GLN A 62 31.85 -32.76 20.91
CA GLN A 62 30.69 -33.60 20.65
C GLN A 62 30.44 -33.72 19.15
N ARG A 63 29.96 -34.87 18.67
CA ARG A 63 29.65 -35.07 17.24
C ARG A 63 28.61 -34.05 16.79
N ALA A 64 28.83 -33.49 15.60
CA ALA A 64 27.87 -32.62 14.93
C ALA A 64 27.61 -33.17 13.53
N GLU A 65 26.36 -33.49 13.24
CA GLU A 65 25.96 -34.08 11.97
C GLU A 65 24.80 -33.28 11.38
N ASN A 66 24.95 -32.90 10.12
CA ASN A 66 24.01 -32.05 9.43
C ASN A 66 23.87 -32.54 7.99
N ARG A 67 22.63 -32.59 7.49
CA ARG A 67 22.31 -32.85 6.09
C ARG A 67 21.76 -31.57 5.48
N VAL A 68 22.41 -31.07 4.43
CA VAL A 68 21.97 -29.87 3.70
C VAL A 68 21.49 -30.27 2.32
N GLU A 69 20.26 -29.90 1.97
CA GLU A 69 19.73 -30.07 0.61
C GLU A 69 20.36 -29.05 -0.35
N PRO A 70 20.29 -29.26 -1.68
CA PRO A 70 20.78 -28.29 -2.65
C PRO A 70 20.19 -26.88 -2.42
N VAL A 71 21.08 -25.90 -2.21
CA VAL A 71 20.70 -24.51 -2.04
C VAL A 71 20.16 -23.97 -3.37
N ARG A 72 18.92 -23.47 -3.34
CA ARG A 72 18.27 -22.94 -4.55
C ARG A 72 18.38 -21.43 -4.59
N VAL A 73 18.94 -20.91 -5.68
CA VAL A 73 18.95 -19.47 -5.97
C VAL A 73 18.00 -19.23 -7.14
N SER A 74 17.05 -18.30 -6.94
CA SER A 74 16.07 -17.91 -7.95
C SER A 74 16.17 -16.41 -8.15
N TYR A 75 16.34 -15.99 -9.40
CA TYR A 75 16.33 -14.59 -9.78
C TYR A 75 14.90 -14.12 -9.96
N PHE A 76 14.58 -12.94 -9.43
CA PHE A 76 13.26 -12.33 -9.58
C PHE A 76 13.31 -11.30 -10.71
N PRO A 77 12.36 -11.30 -11.67
CA PRO A 77 12.40 -10.42 -12.83
C PRO A 77 11.90 -9.00 -12.49
N ILE A 78 12.56 -8.35 -11.52
CA ILE A 78 12.11 -7.06 -10.98
C ILE A 78 12.07 -5.97 -12.06
N GLU A 79 12.99 -6.00 -13.02
CA GLU A 79 12.98 -5.07 -14.15
C GLU A 79 11.76 -5.24 -15.05
N GLN A 80 11.29 -6.47 -15.26
CA GLN A 80 10.13 -6.72 -16.12
C GLN A 80 8.85 -6.21 -15.45
N ILE A 81 8.74 -6.43 -14.14
CA ILE A 81 7.61 -5.93 -13.35
C ILE A 81 7.65 -4.40 -13.27
N ALA A 82 8.83 -3.81 -13.07
CA ALA A 82 8.99 -2.36 -13.03
C ALA A 82 8.68 -1.67 -14.38
N LYS A 83 8.94 -2.38 -15.49
CA LYS A 83 8.63 -1.90 -16.85
C LYS A 83 7.22 -2.26 -17.31
N ALA A 84 6.49 -3.08 -16.56
CA ALA A 84 5.12 -3.46 -16.89
C ALA A 84 4.24 -2.21 -16.88
N LYS A 85 3.57 -1.97 -18.00
CA LYS A 85 2.58 -0.90 -18.15
C LYS A 85 1.23 -1.54 -18.38
N ILE A 86 0.22 -0.99 -17.72
CA ILE A 86 -1.17 -1.33 -18.03
C ILE A 86 -1.54 -0.49 -19.25
N GLU A 87 -1.70 -1.15 -20.39
CA GLU A 87 -2.30 -0.55 -21.58
C GLU A 87 -3.81 -0.80 -21.54
N SER A 88 -4.60 0.25 -21.71
CA SER A 88 -6.05 0.11 -21.84
C SER A 88 -6.35 -0.47 -23.22
N GLN A 89 -6.80 -1.73 -23.26
CA GLN A 89 -7.40 -2.27 -24.48
C GLN A 89 -8.70 -1.50 -24.74
N SER A 90 -8.67 -0.70 -25.79
CA SER A 90 -9.83 0.03 -26.27
C SER A 90 -10.80 -0.96 -26.91
N SER A 91 -11.62 -1.61 -26.09
CA SER A 91 -12.75 -2.40 -26.54
C SER A 91 -13.93 -2.14 -25.63
N ASP A 92 -14.77 -1.20 -26.08
CA ASP A 92 -16.22 -1.26 -25.97
C ASP A 92 -16.87 -1.33 -24.58
N HIS A 93 -16.24 -0.69 -23.61
CA HIS A 93 -16.97 -0.10 -22.48
C HIS A 93 -16.60 1.37 -22.43
N SER A 94 -17.61 2.23 -22.34
CA SER A 94 -17.51 3.67 -22.14
C SER A 94 -16.36 4.02 -21.20
N LEU A 95 -15.18 4.24 -21.79
CA LEU A 95 -14.06 4.87 -21.13
C LEU A 95 -14.64 6.17 -20.62
N VAL A 96 -14.54 6.40 -19.31
CA VAL A 96 -14.84 7.68 -18.68
C VAL A 96 -14.25 8.74 -19.60
N GLN A 97 -15.14 9.42 -20.32
CA GLN A 97 -14.85 10.54 -21.19
C GLN A 97 -13.94 11.43 -20.34
N GLY A 98 -12.72 11.71 -20.83
CA GLY A 98 -11.69 12.36 -20.03
C GLY A 98 -12.31 13.46 -19.18
N SER A 99 -12.15 13.35 -17.86
CA SER A 99 -12.85 14.18 -16.90
C SER A 99 -12.68 15.65 -17.28
N GLU A 100 -13.72 16.29 -17.83
CA GLU A 100 -13.78 17.73 -18.04
C GLU A 100 -13.82 18.49 -16.72
N LEU A 101 -13.91 17.77 -15.60
CA LEU A 101 -13.88 18.31 -14.26
C LEU A 101 -12.53 18.97 -13.96
N LYS A 102 -12.54 20.30 -13.89
CA LYS A 102 -11.42 21.12 -13.47
C LYS A 102 -11.59 21.50 -12.00
N ILE A 103 -10.71 21.02 -11.14
CA ILE A 103 -10.64 21.44 -9.74
C ILE A 103 -9.94 22.79 -9.69
N THR A 104 -10.64 23.82 -9.22
CA THR A 104 -10.11 25.20 -9.15
C THR A 104 -9.59 25.57 -7.76
N ASP A 105 -10.19 25.00 -6.71
CA ASP A 105 -9.83 25.32 -5.33
C ASP A 105 -10.20 24.16 -4.39
N VAL A 106 -9.37 23.92 -3.39
CA VAL A 106 -9.59 22.88 -2.37
C VAL A 106 -9.27 23.45 -1.00
N LYS A 107 -10.28 23.47 -0.11
CA LYS A 107 -10.11 23.79 1.30
C LYS A 107 -10.34 22.55 2.15
N LYS A 108 -9.30 22.15 2.89
CA LYS A 108 -9.33 21.04 3.85
C LYS A 108 -9.55 21.57 5.26
N THR A 109 -10.35 20.89 6.07
CA THR A 109 -10.52 21.18 7.50
C THR A 109 -10.42 19.87 8.27
N GLY A 110 -9.27 19.68 8.93
CA GLY A 110 -8.93 18.39 9.54
C GLY A 110 -8.81 17.28 8.50
N THR A 111 -8.95 16.03 8.93
CA THR A 111 -8.96 14.84 8.05
C THR A 111 -10.35 14.47 7.58
N TRP A 112 -11.41 15.13 8.05
CA TRP A 112 -12.78 14.67 7.87
C TRP A 112 -13.63 15.56 6.95
N LEU A 113 -13.20 16.78 6.60
CA LEU A 113 -13.97 17.73 5.78
C LEU A 113 -13.14 18.33 4.66
N TYR A 114 -13.68 18.29 3.44
CA TYR A 114 -13.10 18.85 2.25
C TYR A 114 -14.17 19.67 1.50
N ARG A 115 -13.79 20.87 1.07
CA ARG A 115 -14.60 21.73 0.21
C ARG A 115 -13.85 21.93 -1.10
N VAL A 116 -14.37 21.39 -2.17
CA VAL A 116 -13.78 21.39 -3.50
C VAL A 116 -14.62 22.30 -4.39
N LYS A 117 -14.03 23.33 -4.98
CA LYS A 117 -14.63 24.06 -6.10
C LYS A 117 -14.19 23.37 -7.38
N ALA A 118 -15.16 23.00 -8.19
CA ALA A 118 -14.92 22.31 -9.45
C ALA A 118 -15.88 22.83 -10.52
N GLU A 119 -15.42 22.80 -11.76
CA GLU A 119 -16.17 23.19 -12.96
C GLU A 119 -16.17 22.02 -13.94
N GLY A 120 -17.28 21.79 -14.66
CA GLY A 120 -17.41 20.66 -15.58
C GLY A 120 -18.05 19.41 -14.99
N GLN A 121 -17.81 18.26 -15.61
CA GLN A 121 -18.35 16.95 -15.27
C GLN A 121 -17.20 15.92 -15.23
N GLY A 122 -17.29 14.98 -14.30
CA GLY A 122 -16.28 13.92 -14.17
C GLY A 122 -16.23 13.30 -12.79
N LEU A 123 -15.07 12.80 -12.40
CA LEU A 123 -14.86 12.04 -11.17
C LEU A 123 -14.02 12.84 -10.18
N VAL A 124 -14.56 13.10 -8.99
CA VAL A 124 -13.77 13.63 -7.86
C VAL A 124 -13.18 12.44 -7.11
N LYS A 125 -11.85 12.33 -7.10
CA LYS A 125 -11.12 11.30 -6.33
C LYS A 125 -10.59 11.88 -5.03
N LEU A 126 -10.80 11.16 -3.92
CA LEU A 126 -10.17 11.41 -2.63
C LEU A 126 -9.21 10.25 -2.33
N SER A 127 -7.92 10.56 -2.22
CA SER A 127 -6.85 9.63 -1.86
C SER A 127 -6.85 9.27 -0.37
N GLN A 128 -8.00 8.81 0.12
CA GLN A 128 -8.22 8.18 1.42
C GLN A 128 -8.76 6.76 1.17
N GLY A 129 -8.46 5.83 2.08
CA GLY A 129 -8.98 4.46 1.98
C GLY A 129 -10.50 4.47 1.85
N TYR A 130 -11.02 3.66 0.91
CA TYR A 130 -12.43 3.55 0.62
C TYR A 130 -13.20 3.16 1.87
N ASP A 131 -14.21 3.97 2.22
CA ASP A 131 -15.08 3.73 3.36
C ASP A 131 -16.47 4.34 3.08
N GLU A 132 -17.54 3.60 3.37
CA GLU A 132 -18.93 4.01 3.13
C GLU A 132 -19.36 5.22 3.97
N GLY A 133 -18.64 5.51 5.06
CA GLY A 133 -18.84 6.69 5.90
C GLY A 133 -18.47 8.00 5.21
N TRP A 134 -17.75 7.97 4.09
CA TRP A 134 -17.49 9.14 3.27
C TRP A 134 -18.69 9.52 2.42
N VAL A 135 -19.16 10.75 2.58
CA VAL A 135 -20.30 11.29 1.85
C VAL A 135 -19.88 12.55 1.11
N ALA A 136 -20.25 12.65 -0.16
CA ALA A 136 -20.12 13.89 -0.92
C ALA A 136 -21.47 14.44 -1.32
N ILE A 137 -21.61 15.75 -1.19
CA ILE A 137 -22.76 16.51 -1.62
C ILE A 137 -22.33 17.64 -2.55
N GLN A 138 -23.15 17.90 -3.56
CA GLN A 138 -23.00 19.01 -4.47
C GLN A 138 -23.98 20.11 -4.08
N THR A 139 -23.51 21.36 -4.17
CA THR A 139 -24.36 22.56 -4.04
C THR A 139 -24.22 23.44 -5.28
N GLN A 140 -25.36 23.84 -5.86
CA GLN A 140 -25.46 24.71 -7.04
C GLN A 140 -26.14 26.05 -6.66
N ASN A 141 -25.37 27.13 -6.57
CA ASN A 141 -25.81 28.52 -6.28
C ASN A 141 -26.79 28.69 -5.09
N SER A 142 -27.19 29.94 -4.79
CA SER A 142 -27.91 30.39 -3.57
C SER A 142 -29.23 29.68 -3.21
N LYS A 143 -29.69 28.68 -3.96
CA LYS A 143 -30.92 27.93 -3.69
C LYS A 143 -30.75 26.68 -2.82
N PHE A 144 -29.58 26.46 -2.20
CA PHE A 144 -29.33 25.32 -1.28
C PHE A 144 -29.84 23.97 -1.84
N LYS A 145 -29.79 23.78 -3.17
CA LYS A 145 -30.10 22.48 -3.76
C LYS A 145 -28.92 21.56 -3.47
N VAL A 146 -29.09 20.74 -2.44
CA VAL A 146 -28.12 19.73 -2.02
C VAL A 146 -28.45 18.43 -2.75
N GLN A 147 -27.50 17.93 -3.53
CA GLN A 147 -27.61 16.63 -4.17
C GLN A 147 -26.51 15.71 -3.64
N LYS A 148 -26.88 14.52 -3.16
CA LYS A 148 -25.91 13.48 -2.81
C LYS A 148 -25.29 12.93 -4.11
N LEU A 149 -23.96 12.86 -4.15
CA LEU A 149 -23.25 12.28 -5.28
C LEU A 149 -23.13 10.76 -5.13
N ASN A 150 -23.08 10.06 -6.25
CA ASN A 150 -22.84 8.62 -6.27
C ASN A 150 -21.41 8.32 -5.80
N HIS A 151 -21.26 7.44 -4.82
CA HIS A 151 -19.96 7.09 -4.22
C HIS A 151 -19.45 5.79 -4.85
N VAL A 152 -18.21 5.82 -5.33
CA VAL A 152 -17.58 4.71 -6.07
C VAL A 152 -16.17 4.43 -5.55
N LYS A 153 -15.74 3.18 -5.70
CA LYS A 153 -14.37 2.76 -5.37
C LYS A 153 -13.46 2.97 -6.58
N VAL A 154 -12.45 3.83 -6.42
CA VAL A 154 -11.51 4.20 -7.48
C VAL A 154 -10.19 3.46 -7.27
N ASP A 155 -9.65 2.87 -8.34
CA ASP A 155 -8.40 2.09 -8.34
C ASP A 155 -8.37 0.98 -7.27
N GLY A 156 -9.52 0.46 -6.87
CA GLY A 156 -9.65 -0.61 -5.88
C GLY A 156 -9.48 -0.19 -4.41
N TRP A 157 -9.04 1.04 -4.12
CA TRP A 157 -8.72 1.46 -2.74
C TRP A 157 -9.19 2.87 -2.36
N ALA A 158 -9.45 3.77 -3.31
CA ALA A 158 -9.73 5.17 -3.03
C ALA A 158 -11.24 5.48 -3.07
N ASN A 159 -11.64 6.58 -2.42
CA ASN A 159 -13.00 7.11 -2.52
C ASN A 159 -13.14 7.96 -3.79
N GLY A 160 -14.27 7.85 -4.47
CA GLY A 160 -14.60 8.71 -5.60
C GLY A 160 -16.07 9.08 -5.67
N TRP A 161 -16.37 10.21 -6.31
CA TRP A 161 -17.74 10.65 -6.56
C TRP A 161 -17.94 11.16 -7.97
N GLU A 162 -18.97 10.65 -8.63
CA GLU A 162 -19.35 11.04 -9.98
C GLU A 162 -20.15 12.34 -9.96
N VAL A 163 -19.63 13.35 -10.64
CA VAL A 163 -20.29 14.65 -10.85
C VAL A 163 -20.95 14.62 -12.22
N ASN A 164 -22.15 14.03 -12.28
CA ASN A 164 -22.88 13.76 -13.54
C ASN A 164 -23.62 14.98 -14.11
N ALA A 165 -23.83 16.03 -13.31
CA ALA A 165 -24.39 17.29 -13.78
C ALA A 165 -23.27 18.31 -14.00
N LYS A 166 -23.19 18.86 -15.22
CA LYS A 166 -22.21 19.90 -15.57
C LYS A 166 -22.28 21.02 -14.53
N LEU A 167 -21.18 21.24 -13.81
CA LEU A 167 -21.01 22.38 -12.92
C LEU A 167 -20.78 23.61 -13.81
N ILE A 168 -21.83 24.41 -14.01
CA ILE A 168 -21.84 25.54 -14.95
C ILE A 168 -21.18 26.79 -14.33
N ASP A 169 -21.21 26.94 -13.00
CA ASP A 169 -20.73 28.14 -12.31
C ASP A 169 -19.53 27.88 -11.39
N GLN A 170 -18.61 28.86 -11.32
CA GLN A 170 -17.46 28.92 -10.38
C GLN A 170 -17.86 28.83 -8.90
N ASN A 171 -19.15 29.05 -8.59
CA ASN A 171 -19.70 28.96 -7.25
C ASN A 171 -20.16 27.55 -6.84
N SER A 172 -20.14 26.59 -7.77
CA SER A 172 -20.50 25.22 -7.47
C SER A 172 -19.44 24.58 -6.56
N LYS A 173 -19.90 23.94 -5.48
CA LYS A 173 -19.01 23.32 -4.50
C LYS A 173 -19.40 21.86 -4.30
N VAL A 174 -18.39 21.00 -4.26
CA VAL A 174 -18.50 19.63 -3.77
C VAL A 174 -17.97 19.64 -2.34
N ILE A 175 -18.82 19.26 -1.38
CA ILE A 175 -18.45 19.13 0.02
C ILE A 175 -18.37 17.64 0.31
N ILE A 176 -17.20 17.18 0.72
CA ILE A 176 -16.93 15.79 1.08
C ILE A 176 -16.69 15.77 2.58
N PHE A 177 -17.40 14.90 3.30
CA PHE A 177 -17.20 14.74 4.74
C PHE A 177 -17.30 13.29 5.18
N TYR A 178 -16.64 12.98 6.30
CA TYR A 178 -16.71 11.67 6.93
C TYR A 178 -17.77 11.69 8.04
N TRP A 179 -18.91 11.05 7.79
CA TRP A 179 -20.05 11.04 8.71
C TRP A 179 -19.74 10.43 10.09
N PRO A 180 -18.95 9.34 10.21
CA PRO A 180 -18.59 8.80 11.51
C PRO A 180 -17.85 9.79 12.41
N GLN A 181 -16.95 10.63 11.85
CA GLN A 181 -16.26 11.67 12.64
C GLN A 181 -17.23 12.71 13.19
N LEU A 182 -18.27 13.05 12.42
CA LEU A 182 -19.27 14.00 12.87
C LEU A 182 -20.07 13.44 14.05
N LEU A 183 -20.42 12.14 14.00
CA LEU A 183 -21.09 11.45 15.11
C LEU A 183 -20.21 11.39 16.36
N GLU A 184 -18.89 11.20 16.21
CA GLU A 184 -17.95 11.24 17.33
C GLU A 184 -17.98 12.61 18.02
N TYR A 185 -17.90 13.71 17.27
CA TYR A 185 -17.96 15.06 17.84
C TYR A 185 -19.29 15.34 18.55
N VAL A 186 -20.41 14.88 17.98
CA VAL A 186 -21.71 14.97 18.65
C VAL A 186 -21.72 14.18 19.95
N GLY A 187 -21.18 12.95 19.94
CA GLY A 187 -21.05 12.12 21.14
C GLY A 187 -20.21 12.79 22.24
N LEU A 188 -19.08 13.40 21.88
CA LEU A 188 -18.23 14.13 22.83
C LEU A 188 -18.92 15.35 23.42
N ILE A 189 -19.69 16.11 22.62
CA ILE A 189 -20.47 17.26 23.10
C ILE A 189 -21.54 16.80 24.08
N VAL A 190 -22.27 15.73 23.76
CA VAL A 190 -23.29 15.16 24.65
C VAL A 190 -22.66 14.71 25.97
N LEU A 191 -21.53 14.00 25.91
CA LEU A 191 -20.81 13.55 27.12
C LEU A 191 -20.36 14.71 28.00
N MET A 192 -19.79 15.78 27.43
CA MET A 192 -19.40 16.97 28.18
C MET A 192 -20.62 17.67 28.80
N GLY A 193 -21.75 17.73 28.08
CA GLY A 193 -22.98 18.32 28.59
C GLY A 193 -23.61 17.53 29.74
N THR A 194 -23.48 16.20 29.75
CA THR A 194 -23.99 15.33 30.83
C THR A 194 -23.02 15.15 32.00
N GLY A 195 -21.71 15.33 31.78
CA GLY A 195 -20.69 15.17 32.83
C GLY A 195 -20.42 16.41 33.68
N LEU A 196 -20.96 17.57 33.26
CA LEU A 196 -20.89 18.84 33.99
C LEU A 196 -22.21 19.22 34.68
N GLY A 197 -23.18 18.30 34.73
CA GLY A 197 -24.47 18.43 35.41
C GLY A 197 -24.58 17.58 36.66
#